data_AF-A0A2E7DEM5-F1
#
_entry.id   AF-A0A2E7DEM5-F1
#
_cell.length_a   1.000
_cell.length_b   1.000
_cell.length_c   1.000
_cell.angle_alpha   90.00
_cell.angle_beta   90.00
_cell.angle_gamma   90.00
#
_symmetry.space_group_name_H-M   'P 1'
#
loop_
_entity.id
_entity.type
_entity.pdbx_description
1 polymer ?
#
loop_
_entity_poly.entity_id
_entity_poly.type
_entity_poly.pdbx_seq_one_letter_code
_entity_poly.pdbx_strand_id
1 'polypeptide(L)'
;MSRHGLDWEDEYSASRRRLAPRMVRVGGMSVLGLIAVFVLYYLVGMAVVHKVWDDVSDEANPMVPGASRAVAVTADLIEREVNLNNWVANDPFFMPGYALDNMPNFQQGLIYALSRFALEMTDQLGRTRGSSEVDKDLDKAAGLLKYPGNVWIFDFKTSWLPTVSSEKQYLAARKALMAYNKKLAAGQATYETRADNLQATLFRFTADLGSSSAIIDQHLSHAGGWGVDFKVDDIFYSAKGRLYGYYMLLRELGRDFEGVIIDRDLSTSWTNMLGSLRQAAELDPLLVVNGAPDGAVIPSHLASLGFYLLRARTQLREIINILQK
;
A
#
# COMPACT_ATOMS: atom_id res chain seq x y z
N MET A 1 7.70 93.79 -29.61
CA MET A 1 6.45 93.07 -29.32
C MET A 1 6.23 92.09 -30.48
N SER A 2 6.64 90.84 -30.35
CA SER A 2 5.81 89.67 -29.95
C SER A 2 5.48 88.86 -31.21
N ARG A 3 5.71 87.56 -31.38
CA ARG A 3 6.36 86.46 -30.65
C ARG A 3 6.73 85.44 -31.74
N HIS A 4 7.96 84.91 -31.72
CA HIS A 4 8.33 83.72 -32.49
C HIS A 4 7.55 82.54 -31.91
N GLY A 5 6.69 81.90 -32.70
CA GLY A 5 6.10 80.62 -32.34
C GLY A 5 7.19 79.56 -32.38
N LEU A 6 7.54 79.02 -31.22
CA LEU A 6 8.33 77.79 -31.12
C LEU A 6 7.40 76.62 -31.49
N ASP A 7 7.72 75.94 -32.59
CA ASP A 7 7.21 74.60 -32.90
C ASP A 7 7.77 73.63 -31.85
N TRP A 8 6.86 72.96 -31.12
CA TRP A 8 7.19 72.01 -30.06
C TRP A 8 6.85 70.55 -30.43
N GLU A 9 6.69 70.22 -31.71
CA GLU A 9 6.18 68.88 -32.10
C GLU A 9 7.20 67.89 -32.69
N ASP A 10 8.46 68.26 -32.96
CA ASP A 10 9.31 67.40 -33.81
C ASP A 10 10.61 66.81 -33.22
N GLU A 11 10.82 66.81 -31.91
CA GLU A 11 11.93 66.05 -31.32
C GLU A 11 11.47 65.36 -30.05
N TYR A 12 11.08 64.08 -30.15
CA TYR A 12 11.23 63.01 -29.15
C TYR A 12 10.31 61.80 -29.44
N SER A 13 10.13 61.40 -30.71
CA SER A 13 9.66 60.05 -31.00
C SER A 13 10.83 59.06 -30.96
N ALA A 14 11.42 58.87 -29.78
CA ALA A 14 12.32 57.73 -29.57
C ALA A 14 11.49 56.46 -29.79
N SER A 15 11.76 55.73 -30.88
CA SER A 15 11.17 54.43 -31.11
C SER A 15 11.47 53.55 -29.89
N ARG A 16 10.48 53.25 -29.03
CA ARG A 16 10.60 52.23 -27.99
C ARG A 16 10.68 50.87 -28.68
N ARG A 17 11.80 50.57 -29.33
CA ARG A 17 12.20 49.20 -29.61
C ARG A 17 12.35 48.54 -28.25
N ARG A 18 11.40 47.68 -27.88
CA ARG A 18 11.49 46.77 -26.73
C ARG A 18 12.63 45.77 -27.01
N LEU A 19 13.87 46.25 -26.93
CA LEU A 19 15.06 45.43 -26.84
C LEU A 19 15.10 44.90 -25.41
N ALA A 20 14.28 43.88 -25.12
CA ALA A 20 14.59 43.03 -23.97
C ALA A 20 16.04 42.54 -24.18
N PRO A 21 16.97 42.81 -23.26
CA PRO A 21 18.38 42.55 -23.49
C PRO A 21 18.55 41.04 -23.73
N ARG A 22 19.33 40.66 -24.76
CA ARG A 22 19.60 39.26 -25.14
C ARG A 22 19.98 38.40 -23.93
N MET A 23 20.64 38.95 -22.91
CA MET A 23 20.96 38.27 -21.65
C MET A 23 19.72 37.79 -20.87
N VAL A 24 18.63 38.57 -20.83
CA VAL A 24 17.37 38.15 -20.17
C VAL A 24 16.67 37.04 -20.98
N ARG A 25 16.75 37.08 -22.32
CA ARG A 25 16.24 35.99 -23.18
C ARG A 25 17.05 34.70 -23.06
N VAL A 26 18.38 34.79 -23.00
CA VAL A 26 19.27 33.62 -22.82
C VAL A 26 19.12 33.02 -21.43
N GLY A 27 19.01 33.85 -20.39
CA GLY A 27 18.68 33.39 -19.03
C GLY A 27 17.30 32.72 -18.96
N GLY A 28 16.28 33.30 -19.60
CA GLY A 28 14.94 32.72 -19.67
C GLY A 28 14.88 31.37 -20.41
N MET A 29 15.59 31.23 -21.53
CA MET A 29 15.68 29.95 -22.26
C MET A 29 16.43 28.87 -21.47
N SER A 30 17.44 29.25 -20.69
CA SER A 30 18.18 28.32 -19.83
C SER A 30 17.31 27.81 -18.68
N VAL A 31 16.51 28.68 -18.06
CA VAL A 31 15.55 28.30 -17.01
C VAL A 31 14.44 27.39 -17.56
N LEU A 32 13.88 27.72 -18.73
CA LEU A 32 12.89 26.86 -19.39
C LEU A 32 13.47 25.49 -19.75
N GLY A 33 14.74 25.44 -20.19
CA GLY A 33 15.45 24.19 -20.44
C GLY A 33 15.59 23.33 -19.18
N LEU A 34 15.97 23.94 -18.04
CA LEU A 34 16.06 23.23 -16.76
C LEU A 34 14.70 22.72 -16.27
N ILE A 35 13.63 23.51 -16.42
CA ILE A 35 12.27 23.08 -16.11
C ILE A 35 11.86 21.90 -16.99
N ALA A 36 12.14 21.95 -18.30
CA ALA A 36 11.81 20.86 -19.22
C ALA A 36 12.57 19.57 -18.86
N VAL A 37 13.85 19.66 -18.51
CA VAL A 37 14.65 18.52 -18.04
C VAL A 37 14.08 17.96 -16.73
N PHE A 38 13.69 18.82 -15.78
CA PHE A 38 13.07 18.40 -14.53
C PHE A 38 11.73 17.71 -14.77
N VAL A 39 10.84 18.28 -15.59
CA VAL A 39 9.57 17.65 -15.96
C VAL A 39 9.80 16.29 -16.63
N LEU A 40 10.75 16.21 -17.57
CA LEU A 40 11.10 14.96 -18.23
C LEU A 40 11.63 13.91 -17.24
N TYR A 41 12.47 14.32 -16.29
CA TYR A 41 12.96 13.47 -15.22
C TYR A 41 11.81 12.88 -14.38
N TYR A 42 10.79 13.68 -14.02
CA TYR A 42 9.61 13.16 -13.34
C TYR A 42 8.81 12.22 -14.22
N LEU A 43 8.51 12.59 -15.47
CA LEU A 43 7.68 11.76 -16.34
C LEU A 43 8.32 10.40 -16.62
N VAL A 44 9.61 10.38 -16.96
CA VAL A 44 10.36 9.14 -17.18
C VAL A 44 10.51 8.35 -15.88
N GLY A 45 10.87 9.03 -14.79
CA GLY A 45 11.04 8.39 -13.50
C GLY A 45 9.77 7.75 -12.96
N MET A 46 8.63 8.46 -13.03
CA MET A 46 7.32 7.91 -12.69
C MET A 46 6.97 6.71 -13.57
N ALA A 47 7.20 6.77 -14.89
CA ALA A 47 6.91 5.65 -15.77
C ALA A 47 7.77 4.40 -15.49
N VAL A 48 9.00 4.58 -14.98
CA VAL A 48 9.91 3.47 -14.62
C VAL A 48 9.56 2.88 -13.25
N VAL A 49 9.22 3.75 -12.29
CA VAL A 49 8.99 3.34 -10.89
C VAL A 49 7.56 2.85 -10.67
N HIS A 50 6.57 3.40 -11.37
CA HIS A 50 5.16 3.07 -11.18
C HIS A 50 4.87 1.60 -11.49
N LYS A 51 4.56 0.84 -10.44
CA LYS A 51 4.25 -0.57 -10.55
C LYS A 51 3.37 -1.02 -9.38
N VAL A 52 2.05 -1.04 -9.60
CA VAL A 52 1.13 -1.70 -8.67
C VAL A 52 1.16 -3.19 -9.00
N TRP A 53 1.81 -3.98 -8.14
CA TRP A 53 1.91 -5.43 -8.33
C TRP A 53 0.84 -6.15 -7.51
N ASP A 54 -0.27 -6.45 -8.16
CA ASP A 54 -1.46 -7.09 -7.60
C ASP A 54 -1.70 -8.50 -8.15
N ASP A 55 -0.68 -9.12 -8.74
CA ASP A 55 -0.77 -10.50 -9.21
C ASP A 55 -0.99 -11.46 -8.04
N VAL A 56 -2.17 -12.06 -8.00
CA VAL A 56 -2.61 -13.01 -6.97
C VAL A 56 -2.12 -14.44 -7.24
N SER A 57 -1.48 -14.69 -8.38
CA SER A 57 -0.93 -16.00 -8.76
C SER A 57 0.48 -16.23 -8.24
N ASP A 58 1.16 -15.17 -7.76
CA ASP A 58 2.48 -15.25 -7.14
C ASP A 58 2.50 -16.34 -6.06
N GLU A 59 3.34 -17.37 -6.21
CA GLU A 59 3.57 -18.36 -5.16
C GLU A 59 4.81 -17.99 -4.35
N ALA A 60 4.80 -18.34 -3.06
CA ALA A 60 5.99 -18.22 -2.23
C ALA A 60 7.14 -19.06 -2.82
N ASN A 61 8.38 -18.62 -2.58
CA ASN A 61 9.56 -19.36 -2.99
C ASN A 61 9.52 -20.83 -2.48
N PRO A 62 10.17 -21.78 -3.18
CA PRO A 62 10.14 -23.20 -2.82
C PRO A 62 10.43 -23.42 -1.34
N MET A 63 9.51 -24.09 -0.67
CA MET A 63 9.50 -24.14 0.79
C MET A 63 10.42 -25.19 1.37
N VAL A 64 11.00 -24.86 2.52
CA VAL A 64 11.64 -25.85 3.40
C VAL A 64 10.54 -26.64 4.11
N PRO A 65 10.56 -27.99 4.09
CA PRO A 65 9.62 -28.81 4.84
C PRO A 65 9.57 -28.40 6.32
N GLY A 66 8.37 -28.30 6.88
CA GLY A 66 8.15 -27.89 8.27
C GLY A 66 8.09 -26.37 8.52
N ALA A 67 8.33 -25.53 7.50
CA ALA A 67 8.10 -24.08 7.59
C ALA A 67 6.61 -23.72 7.37
N SER A 68 6.18 -22.55 7.87
CA SER A 68 4.86 -21.97 7.56
C SER A 68 4.88 -21.27 6.20
N ARG A 69 3.87 -21.55 5.36
CA ARG A 69 3.71 -20.92 4.05
C ARG A 69 3.28 -19.46 4.22
N ALA A 70 2.43 -19.17 5.20
CA ALA A 70 1.96 -17.80 5.49
C ALA A 70 3.11 -16.87 5.92
N VAL A 71 4.06 -17.38 6.71
CA VAL A 71 5.27 -16.62 7.08
C VAL A 71 6.19 -16.42 5.88
N ALA A 72 6.34 -17.44 5.03
CA ALA A 72 7.16 -17.34 3.82
C ALA A 72 6.62 -16.28 2.86
N VAL A 73 5.31 -16.31 2.54
CA VAL A 73 4.71 -15.30 1.63
C VAL A 73 4.77 -13.89 2.22
N THR A 74 4.67 -13.75 3.55
CA THR A 74 4.85 -12.44 4.21
C THR A 74 6.26 -11.89 3.95
N ALA A 75 7.30 -12.72 4.13
CA ALA A 75 8.67 -12.33 3.87
C ALA A 75 8.93 -12.02 2.38
N ASP A 76 8.35 -12.79 1.47
CA ASP A 76 8.49 -12.60 0.03
C ASP A 76 7.77 -11.32 -0.46
N LEU A 77 6.58 -11.03 0.06
CA LEU A 77 5.84 -9.80 -0.27
C LEU A 77 6.57 -8.54 0.23
N ILE A 78 7.21 -8.60 1.41
CA ILE A 78 8.05 -7.49 1.89
C ILE A 78 9.25 -7.30 0.94
N GLU A 79 9.92 -8.36 0.51
CA GLU A 79 11.02 -8.26 -0.46
C GLU A 79 10.56 -7.62 -1.76
N ARG A 80 9.41 -8.08 -2.27
CA ARG A 80 8.85 -7.62 -3.53
C ARG A 80 8.54 -6.13 -3.47
N GLU A 81 7.81 -5.67 -2.46
CA GLU A 81 7.43 -4.25 -2.40
C GLU A 81 8.59 -3.33 -2.03
N VAL A 82 9.46 -3.76 -1.13
CA VAL A 82 10.49 -2.87 -0.59
C VAL A 82 11.73 -2.83 -1.46
N ASN A 83 12.15 -3.97 -2.01
CA ASN A 83 13.39 -4.09 -2.78
C ASN A 83 13.14 -4.19 -4.29
N LEU A 84 12.20 -5.04 -4.75
CA LEU A 84 12.02 -5.28 -6.19
C LEU A 84 11.19 -4.19 -6.90
N ASN A 85 10.15 -3.69 -6.25
CA ASN A 85 9.29 -2.63 -6.78
C ASN A 85 9.74 -1.23 -6.37
N ASN A 86 10.72 -1.13 -5.45
CA ASN A 86 11.08 0.07 -4.70
C ASN A 86 9.95 0.54 -3.78
N TRP A 87 10.31 0.82 -2.54
CA TRP A 87 9.39 1.44 -1.60
C TRP A 87 9.32 2.95 -1.85
N VAL A 88 8.19 3.41 -2.38
CA VAL A 88 8.04 4.83 -2.79
C VAL A 88 7.35 5.70 -1.76
N ALA A 89 6.75 5.11 -0.72
CA ALA A 89 5.93 5.83 0.25
C ALA A 89 6.72 6.83 1.13
N ASN A 90 8.04 6.76 1.14
CA ASN A 90 8.93 7.71 1.82
C ASN A 90 9.88 8.44 0.85
N ASP A 91 9.62 8.41 -0.45
CA ASP A 91 10.44 9.14 -1.42
C ASP A 91 10.37 10.66 -1.15
N PRO A 92 11.52 11.36 -1.09
CA PRO A 92 11.55 12.80 -0.88
C PRO A 92 11.12 13.55 -2.15
N PHE A 93 10.75 14.83 -1.98
CA PHE A 93 10.13 15.63 -3.05
C PHE A 93 10.89 15.70 -4.36
N PHE A 94 12.21 15.44 -4.39
CA PHE A 94 13.08 15.48 -5.56
C PHE A 94 13.26 14.12 -6.27
N MET A 95 12.66 13.06 -5.75
CA MET A 95 12.58 11.76 -6.40
C MET A 95 11.27 11.63 -7.20
N PRO A 96 11.25 10.94 -8.34
CA PRO A 96 10.05 10.84 -9.17
C PRO A 96 8.90 10.09 -8.48
N GLY A 97 9.21 9.13 -7.60
CA GLY A 97 8.21 8.36 -6.87
C GLY A 97 7.36 9.20 -5.91
N TYR A 98 7.84 10.38 -5.48
CA TYR A 98 7.07 11.32 -4.67
C TYR A 98 5.76 11.78 -5.34
N ALA A 99 5.73 11.80 -6.67
CA ALA A 99 4.54 12.18 -7.44
C ALA A 99 3.59 11.00 -7.72
N LEU A 100 3.96 9.78 -7.30
CA LEU A 100 3.08 8.61 -7.37
C LEU A 100 2.20 8.57 -6.14
N ASP A 101 0.91 8.29 -6.34
CA ASP A 101 -0.07 8.24 -5.24
C ASP A 101 -0.63 6.83 -5.04
N ASN A 102 -1.08 6.21 -6.13
CA ASN A 102 -1.70 4.89 -6.12
C ASN A 102 -0.78 3.79 -5.56
N MET A 103 0.47 3.77 -6.04
CA MET A 103 1.47 2.78 -5.65
C MET A 103 1.84 2.85 -4.16
N PRO A 104 2.23 4.01 -3.58
CA PRO A 104 2.53 4.07 -2.15
C PRO A 104 1.33 3.76 -1.26
N ASN A 105 0.10 4.14 -1.66
CA ASN A 105 -1.10 3.76 -0.92
C ASN A 105 -1.34 2.24 -0.93
N PHE A 106 -1.19 1.60 -2.08
CA PHE A 106 -1.25 0.13 -2.19
C PHE A 106 -0.19 -0.56 -1.32
N GLN A 107 1.05 -0.12 -1.42
CA GLN A 107 2.18 -0.63 -0.64
C GLN A 107 1.95 -0.52 0.87
N GLN A 108 1.48 0.63 1.34
CA GLN A 108 1.13 0.84 2.75
C GLN A 108 -0.03 -0.05 3.20
N GLY A 109 -1.06 -0.21 2.36
CA GLY A 109 -2.16 -1.13 2.62
C GLY A 109 -1.69 -2.57 2.79
N LEU A 110 -0.81 -3.04 1.89
CA LEU A 110 -0.22 -4.37 1.95
C LEU A 110 0.62 -4.57 3.21
N ILE A 111 1.58 -3.69 3.48
CA ILE A 111 2.43 -3.78 4.69
C ILE A 111 1.59 -3.73 5.97
N TYR A 112 0.51 -2.95 6.00
CA TYR A 112 -0.40 -2.92 7.13
C TYR A 112 -1.05 -4.30 7.39
N ALA A 113 -1.52 -5.00 6.34
CA ALA A 113 -2.06 -6.36 6.48
C ALA A 113 -0.99 -7.36 6.97
N LEU A 114 0.24 -7.27 6.44
CA LEU A 114 1.36 -8.11 6.88
C LEU A 114 1.75 -7.82 8.33
N SER A 115 1.73 -6.56 8.74
CA SER A 115 1.96 -6.12 10.13
C SER A 115 0.90 -6.69 11.07
N ARG A 116 -0.38 -6.68 10.65
CA ARG A 116 -1.46 -7.29 11.41
C ARG A 116 -1.26 -8.80 11.58
N PHE A 117 -0.87 -9.49 10.52
CA PHE A 117 -0.53 -10.92 10.60
C PHE A 117 0.65 -11.20 11.54
N ALA A 118 1.74 -10.43 11.44
CA ALA A 118 2.88 -10.58 12.33
C ALA A 118 2.51 -10.39 13.81
N LEU A 119 1.51 -9.55 14.12
CA LEU A 119 0.98 -9.44 15.48
C LEU A 119 0.16 -10.65 15.91
N GLU A 120 -0.66 -11.22 15.02
CA GLU A 120 -1.36 -12.47 15.34
C GLU A 120 -0.38 -13.65 15.49
N MET A 121 0.76 -13.61 14.80
CA MET A 121 1.87 -14.54 15.01
C MET A 121 2.46 -14.41 16.42
N THR A 122 2.65 -13.20 16.93
CA THR A 122 3.15 -12.98 18.28
C THR A 122 2.13 -13.28 19.36
N ASP A 123 0.83 -13.16 19.08
CA ASP A 123 -0.22 -13.29 20.09
C ASP A 123 -0.79 -14.71 20.16
N GLN A 124 -0.97 -15.38 19.02
CA GLN A 124 -1.72 -16.64 18.91
C GLN A 124 -0.89 -17.75 18.28
N LEU A 125 -0.39 -17.55 17.05
CA LEU A 125 0.10 -18.65 16.21
C LEU A 125 1.50 -19.13 16.62
N GLY A 126 2.39 -18.22 17.03
CA GLY A 126 3.78 -18.52 17.37
C GLY A 126 3.99 -19.00 18.82
N ARG A 127 2.92 -19.27 19.57
CA ARG A 127 2.98 -19.56 21.02
C ARG A 127 2.22 -20.81 21.39
N THR A 128 2.84 -21.65 22.23
CA THR A 128 2.15 -22.80 22.81
C THR A 128 1.11 -22.32 23.83
N ARG A 129 -0.16 -22.66 23.57
CA ARG A 129 -1.33 -22.28 24.40
C ARG A 129 -1.41 -20.78 24.69
N GLY A 130 -0.92 -19.92 23.77
CA GLY A 130 -0.95 -18.46 23.90
C GLY A 130 -0.19 -17.87 25.11
N SER A 131 0.50 -18.69 25.90
CA SER A 131 1.11 -18.28 27.18
C SER A 131 2.62 -18.53 27.25
N SER A 132 3.19 -19.33 26.35
CA SER A 132 4.65 -19.51 26.23
C SER A 132 5.35 -18.20 25.89
N GLU A 133 6.67 -18.08 26.11
CA GLU A 133 7.44 -16.93 25.64
C GLU A 133 7.30 -16.77 24.10
N VAL A 134 7.26 -15.52 23.63
CA VAL A 134 7.22 -15.20 22.19
C VAL A 134 8.61 -15.44 21.61
N ASP A 135 8.67 -16.01 20.40
CA ASP A 135 9.94 -16.09 19.68
C ASP A 135 10.49 -14.68 19.40
N LYS A 136 11.76 -14.45 19.73
CA LYS A 136 12.41 -13.13 19.63
C LYS A 136 12.41 -12.57 18.21
N ASP A 137 12.49 -13.42 17.18
CA ASP A 137 12.47 -12.96 15.80
C ASP A 137 11.06 -12.56 15.35
N LEU A 138 10.01 -13.25 15.84
CA LEU A 138 8.62 -12.82 15.61
C LEU A 138 8.30 -11.49 16.29
N ASP A 139 8.66 -11.35 17.57
CA ASP A 139 8.42 -10.12 18.32
C ASP A 139 9.12 -8.92 17.65
N LYS A 140 10.37 -9.14 17.24
CA LYS A 140 11.13 -8.16 16.46
C LYS A 140 10.45 -7.83 15.13
N ALA A 141 10.02 -8.83 14.35
CA ALA A 141 9.34 -8.59 13.08
C ALA A 141 8.06 -7.77 13.25
N ALA A 142 7.22 -8.13 14.23
CA ALA A 142 5.97 -7.43 14.52
C ALA A 142 6.21 -5.97 14.97
N GLY A 143 7.25 -5.73 15.77
CA GLY A 143 7.66 -4.37 16.14
C GLY A 143 8.14 -3.54 14.95
N LEU A 144 8.95 -4.12 14.07
CA LEU A 144 9.51 -3.43 12.90
C LEU A 144 8.45 -3.12 11.84
N LEU A 145 7.47 -4.01 11.61
CA LEU A 145 6.38 -3.78 10.66
C LEU A 145 5.37 -2.72 11.12
N LYS A 146 5.37 -2.34 12.39
CA LYS A 146 4.58 -1.19 12.88
C LYS A 146 5.23 0.16 12.56
N TYR A 147 6.48 0.16 12.12
CA TYR A 147 7.18 1.40 11.82
C TYR A 147 6.46 2.15 10.69
N PRO A 148 6.29 3.48 10.79
CA PRO A 148 5.62 4.28 9.76
C PRO A 148 6.30 4.12 8.39
N GLY A 149 5.50 4.04 7.34
CA GLY A 149 5.95 3.77 5.97
C GLY A 149 6.50 4.97 5.21
N ASN A 150 6.47 6.16 5.81
CA ASN A 150 6.78 7.43 5.16
C ASN A 150 8.04 8.12 5.73
N VAL A 151 8.88 7.37 6.45
CA VAL A 151 10.10 7.93 7.06
C VAL A 151 11.28 7.73 6.13
N TRP A 152 11.76 8.85 5.59
CA TRP A 152 13.00 8.90 4.82
C TRP A 152 14.23 8.97 5.72
N ILE A 153 15.41 8.67 5.18
CA ILE A 153 16.67 8.68 5.94
C ILE A 153 16.99 10.05 6.57
N PHE A 154 16.53 11.16 5.98
CA PHE A 154 16.65 12.49 6.58
C PHE A 154 15.26 13.07 6.89
N ASP A 155 14.81 12.93 8.14
CA ASP A 155 13.58 13.56 8.60
C ASP A 155 13.87 14.90 9.30
N PHE A 156 13.96 15.96 8.49
CA PHE A 156 14.24 17.33 8.97
C PHE A 156 13.15 17.93 9.88
N LYS A 157 11.98 17.28 10.02
CA LYS A 157 10.97 17.71 10.99
C LYS A 157 11.35 17.30 12.42
N THR A 158 12.04 16.17 12.56
CA THR A 158 12.41 15.59 13.84
C THR A 158 13.88 15.84 14.17
N SER A 159 14.79 15.67 13.21
CA SER A 159 16.24 15.83 13.44
C SER A 159 17.01 16.09 12.14
N TRP A 160 18.15 16.77 12.25
CA TRP A 160 19.11 16.93 11.16
C TRP A 160 20.04 15.71 11.01
N LEU A 161 20.01 14.77 11.96
CA LEU A 161 20.78 13.53 11.90
C LEU A 161 20.02 12.46 11.09
N PRO A 162 20.73 11.58 10.37
CA PRO A 162 20.09 10.50 9.64
C PRO A 162 19.39 9.52 10.59
N THR A 163 18.17 9.12 10.24
CA THR A 163 17.40 8.07 10.93
C THR A 163 17.40 6.77 10.12
N VAL A 164 16.86 5.70 10.69
CA VAL A 164 16.62 4.45 9.96
C VAL A 164 15.35 4.63 9.12
N SER A 165 15.47 4.49 7.81
CA SER A 165 14.35 4.63 6.88
C SER A 165 13.37 3.47 6.96
N SER A 166 12.13 3.69 6.51
CA SER A 166 11.06 2.68 6.53
C SER A 166 11.45 1.37 5.83
N GLU A 167 12.12 1.44 4.68
CA GLU A 167 12.61 0.28 3.91
C GLU A 167 13.56 -0.57 4.73
N LYS A 168 14.50 0.06 5.43
CA LYS A 168 15.47 -0.65 6.27
C LYS A 168 14.76 -1.39 7.42
N GLN A 169 13.73 -0.79 8.01
CA GLN A 169 12.94 -1.44 9.04
C GLN A 169 12.17 -2.64 8.49
N TYR A 170 11.52 -2.49 7.33
CA TYR A 170 10.76 -3.58 6.70
C TYR A 170 11.66 -4.73 6.23
N LEU A 171 12.82 -4.45 5.62
CA LEU A 171 13.80 -5.47 5.26
C LEU A 171 14.39 -6.18 6.50
N ALA A 172 14.58 -5.45 7.60
CA ALA A 172 14.97 -6.06 8.88
C ALA A 172 13.85 -6.97 9.43
N ALA A 173 12.57 -6.60 9.27
CA ALA A 173 11.43 -7.43 9.64
C ALA A 173 11.37 -8.71 8.81
N ARG A 174 11.55 -8.59 7.49
CA ARG A 174 11.67 -9.73 6.57
C ARG A 174 12.74 -10.71 7.04
N LYS A 175 13.95 -10.22 7.34
CA LYS A 175 15.05 -11.06 7.82
C LYS A 175 14.68 -11.82 9.09
N ALA A 176 13.97 -11.17 10.01
CA ALA A 176 13.50 -11.80 11.24
C ALA A 176 12.42 -12.87 10.97
N LEU A 177 11.44 -12.60 10.10
CA LEU A 177 10.45 -13.60 9.67
C LEU A 177 11.11 -14.83 9.03
N MET A 178 12.09 -14.64 8.15
CA MET A 178 12.84 -15.74 7.55
C MET A 178 13.62 -16.55 8.59
N ALA A 179 14.23 -15.88 9.58
CA ALA A 179 14.96 -16.53 10.66
C ALA A 179 14.01 -17.37 11.54
N TYR A 180 12.84 -16.83 11.90
CA TYR A 180 11.79 -17.58 12.58
C TYR A 180 11.35 -18.80 11.76
N ASN A 181 11.05 -18.62 10.47
CA ASN A 181 10.54 -19.71 9.65
C ASN A 181 11.59 -20.84 9.46
N LYS A 182 12.87 -20.48 9.42
CA LYS A 182 13.98 -21.44 9.44
C LYS A 182 14.06 -22.23 10.75
N LYS A 183 13.86 -21.57 11.90
CA LYS A 183 13.79 -22.26 13.20
C LYS A 183 12.58 -23.17 13.28
N LEU A 184 11.44 -22.72 12.75
CA LEU A 184 10.21 -23.51 12.69
C LEU A 184 10.43 -24.81 11.90
N ALA A 185 11.03 -24.72 10.69
CA ALA A 185 11.41 -25.89 9.90
C ALA A 185 12.39 -26.84 10.62
N ALA A 186 13.23 -26.31 11.51
CA ALA A 186 14.15 -27.09 12.32
C ALA A 186 13.51 -27.65 13.61
N GLY A 187 12.22 -27.42 13.86
CA GLY A 187 11.53 -27.82 15.10
C GLY A 187 11.99 -27.03 16.35
N GLN A 188 12.61 -25.85 16.15
CA GLN A 188 13.16 -25.00 17.22
C GLN A 188 12.25 -23.82 17.57
N ALA A 189 11.14 -23.66 16.86
CA ALA A 189 10.12 -22.65 17.13
C ALA A 189 8.74 -23.28 17.02
N THR A 190 7.76 -22.68 17.70
CA THR A 190 6.38 -23.17 17.71
C THR A 190 5.55 -22.45 16.64
N TYR A 191 4.71 -23.20 15.95
CA TYR A 191 3.62 -22.70 15.12
C TYR A 191 2.38 -23.59 15.35
N GLU A 192 1.38 -23.06 16.05
CA GLU A 192 0.23 -23.83 16.51
C GLU A 192 -0.93 -23.77 15.49
N THR A 193 -1.07 -24.84 14.69
CA THR A 193 -2.14 -24.99 13.68
C THR A 193 -3.44 -25.51 14.28
N ARG A 194 -3.94 -24.86 15.33
CA ARG A 194 -5.17 -25.25 16.05
C ARG A 194 -6.37 -24.42 15.63
N ALA A 195 -7.57 -25.01 15.68
CA ALA A 195 -8.81 -24.36 15.24
C ALA A 195 -9.14 -23.05 16.00
N ASP A 196 -8.86 -23.00 17.30
CA ASP A 196 -9.05 -21.80 18.14
C ASP A 196 -8.09 -20.67 17.74
N ASN A 197 -6.82 -21.00 17.44
CA ASN A 197 -5.85 -20.02 16.96
C ASN A 197 -6.20 -19.48 15.57
N LEU A 198 -6.66 -20.36 14.66
CA LEU A 198 -7.19 -19.93 13.36
C LEU A 198 -8.36 -18.99 13.55
N GLN A 199 -9.34 -19.37 14.37
CA GLN A 199 -10.51 -18.55 14.65
C GLN A 199 -10.13 -17.17 15.18
N ALA A 200 -9.22 -17.10 16.16
CA ALA A 200 -8.74 -15.84 16.71
C ALA A 200 -8.10 -14.95 15.63
N THR A 201 -7.25 -15.54 14.78
CA THR A 201 -6.60 -14.84 13.67
C THR A 201 -7.63 -14.29 12.68
N LEU A 202 -8.58 -15.11 12.25
CA LEU A 202 -9.65 -14.70 11.32
C LEU A 202 -10.54 -13.61 11.90
N PHE A 203 -10.82 -13.66 13.21
CA PHE A 203 -11.61 -12.63 13.89
C PHE A 203 -10.94 -11.26 13.81
N ARG A 204 -9.60 -11.23 13.97
CA ARG A 204 -8.82 -9.99 13.89
C ARG A 204 -8.76 -9.44 12.48
N PHE A 205 -8.58 -10.29 11.47
CA PHE A 205 -8.65 -9.87 10.06
C PHE A 205 -10.06 -9.35 9.71
N THR A 206 -11.11 -10.02 10.17
CA THR A 206 -12.50 -9.61 9.98
C THR A 206 -12.81 -8.26 10.62
N ALA A 207 -12.25 -8.00 11.80
CA ALA A 207 -12.39 -6.71 12.50
C ALA A 207 -11.70 -5.59 11.72
N ASP A 208 -10.50 -5.84 11.20
CA ASP A 208 -9.75 -4.89 10.40
C ASP A 208 -10.44 -4.57 9.05
N LEU A 209 -10.92 -5.59 8.34
CA LEU A 209 -11.77 -5.39 7.15
C LEU A 209 -13.03 -4.59 7.50
N GLY A 210 -13.58 -4.77 8.70
CA GLY A 210 -14.69 -3.95 9.20
C GLY A 210 -14.34 -2.47 9.33
N SER A 211 -13.14 -2.15 9.80
CA SER A 211 -12.65 -0.76 9.86
C SER A 211 -12.46 -0.17 8.46
N SER A 212 -11.85 -0.93 7.55
CA SER A 212 -11.69 -0.49 6.14
C SER A 212 -13.03 -0.26 5.45
N SER A 213 -14.02 -1.12 5.71
CA SER A 213 -15.40 -0.95 5.21
C SER A 213 -16.03 0.34 5.71
N ALA A 214 -15.81 0.72 6.97
CA ALA A 214 -16.39 1.93 7.55
C ALA A 214 -15.78 3.20 6.93
N ILE A 215 -14.48 3.17 6.61
CA ILE A 215 -13.81 4.28 5.90
C ILE A 215 -14.41 4.44 4.50
N ILE A 216 -14.60 3.33 3.78
CA ILE A 216 -15.23 3.32 2.46
C ILE A 216 -16.65 3.89 2.53
N ASP A 217 -17.48 3.38 3.46
CA ASP A 217 -18.86 3.84 3.64
C ASP A 217 -18.95 5.33 3.98
N GLN A 218 -18.08 5.81 4.88
CA GLN A 218 -17.99 7.22 5.22
C GLN A 218 -17.67 8.09 3.99
N HIS A 219 -16.78 7.66 3.10
CA HIS A 219 -16.51 8.40 1.86
C HIS A 219 -17.64 8.28 0.84
N LEU A 220 -18.28 7.11 0.73
CA LEU A 220 -19.41 6.90 -0.17
C LEU A 220 -20.62 7.76 0.22
N SER A 221 -20.85 8.00 1.51
CA SER A 221 -21.94 8.90 1.95
C SER A 221 -21.76 10.37 1.55
N HIS A 222 -20.55 10.75 1.12
CA HIS A 222 -20.22 12.08 0.59
C HIS A 222 -19.91 12.02 -0.93
N ALA A 223 -20.16 10.89 -1.59
CA ALA A 223 -19.92 10.71 -3.03
C ALA A 223 -20.95 11.47 -3.89
N GLY A 224 -20.63 11.66 -5.17
CA GLY A 224 -21.51 12.34 -6.14
C GLY A 224 -21.15 13.79 -6.47
N GLY A 225 -20.00 14.28 -6.01
CA GLY A 225 -19.43 15.55 -6.47
C GLY A 225 -18.95 15.50 -7.93
N TRP A 226 -18.90 16.66 -8.60
CA TRP A 226 -18.34 16.78 -9.94
C TRP A 226 -16.83 17.10 -9.85
N GLY A 227 -15.96 16.14 -10.17
CA GLY A 227 -14.51 16.33 -10.20
C GLY A 227 -13.67 15.06 -9.95
N VAL A 228 -12.35 15.18 -10.09
CA VAL A 228 -11.36 14.16 -9.66
C VAL A 228 -11.11 14.37 -8.17
N ASP A 229 -11.40 13.35 -7.36
CA ASP A 229 -11.10 13.34 -5.92
C ASP A 229 -9.89 12.44 -5.67
N PHE A 230 -8.71 13.05 -5.55
CA PHE A 230 -7.46 12.33 -5.28
C PHE A 230 -7.52 11.49 -4.00
N LYS A 231 -8.38 11.86 -3.04
CA LYS A 231 -8.52 11.11 -1.79
C LYS A 231 -9.28 9.79 -1.97
N VAL A 232 -10.14 9.69 -2.98
CA VAL A 232 -10.81 8.42 -3.30
C VAL A 232 -9.77 7.41 -3.76
N ASP A 233 -8.83 7.84 -4.60
CA ASP A 233 -7.77 7.00 -5.13
C ASP A 233 -6.91 6.48 -3.98
N ASP A 234 -6.54 7.33 -3.02
CA ASP A 234 -5.83 6.93 -1.79
C ASP A 234 -6.54 5.80 -1.05
N ILE A 235 -7.84 6.01 -0.77
CA ILE A 235 -8.65 5.04 -0.01
C ILE A 235 -8.78 3.74 -0.79
N PHE A 236 -9.01 3.85 -2.10
CA PHE A 236 -9.15 2.70 -2.99
C PHE A 236 -7.88 1.87 -2.99
N TYR A 237 -6.71 2.45 -3.26
CA TYR A 237 -5.46 1.71 -3.32
C TYR A 237 -5.01 1.21 -1.95
N SER A 238 -5.22 1.98 -0.88
CA SER A 238 -4.94 1.52 0.49
C SER A 238 -5.80 0.30 0.86
N ALA A 239 -7.10 0.33 0.57
CA ALA A 239 -8.00 -0.79 0.81
C ALA A 239 -7.68 -1.99 -0.10
N LYS A 240 -7.40 -1.75 -1.40
CA LYS A 240 -6.98 -2.78 -2.35
C LYS A 240 -5.70 -3.48 -1.89
N GLY A 241 -4.69 -2.75 -1.45
CA GLY A 241 -3.45 -3.31 -0.92
C GLY A 241 -3.67 -4.18 0.32
N ARG A 242 -4.54 -3.76 1.23
CA ARG A 242 -4.94 -4.59 2.40
C ARG A 242 -5.63 -5.87 1.98
N LEU A 243 -6.59 -5.77 1.07
CA LEU A 243 -7.35 -6.92 0.56
C LEU A 243 -6.45 -7.91 -0.19
N TYR A 244 -5.52 -7.41 -1.00
CA TYR A 244 -4.48 -8.19 -1.63
C TYR A 244 -3.61 -8.91 -0.59
N GLY A 245 -3.12 -8.19 0.43
CA GLY A 245 -2.35 -8.79 1.52
C GLY A 245 -3.11 -9.90 2.25
N TYR A 246 -4.38 -9.66 2.61
CA TYR A 246 -5.22 -10.67 3.24
C TYR A 246 -5.52 -11.85 2.33
N TYR A 247 -5.71 -11.63 1.02
CA TYR A 247 -5.86 -12.73 0.07
C TYR A 247 -4.63 -13.65 0.10
N MET A 248 -3.43 -13.08 -0.05
CA MET A 248 -2.18 -13.84 -0.08
C MET A 248 -1.95 -14.58 1.24
N LEU A 249 -2.16 -13.90 2.37
CA LEU A 249 -2.04 -14.48 3.70
C LEU A 249 -3.04 -15.62 3.92
N LEU A 250 -4.32 -15.43 3.57
CA LEU A 250 -5.37 -16.45 3.77
C LEU A 250 -5.21 -17.62 2.81
N ARG A 251 -4.72 -17.39 1.59
CA ARG A 251 -4.40 -18.48 0.66
C ARG A 251 -3.34 -19.40 1.25
N GLU A 252 -2.27 -18.83 1.81
CA GLU A 252 -1.20 -19.61 2.42
C GLU A 252 -1.53 -20.15 3.82
N LEU A 253 -2.26 -19.39 4.64
CA LEU A 253 -2.79 -19.88 5.91
C LEU A 253 -3.72 -21.06 5.70
N GLY A 254 -4.49 -21.08 4.61
CA GLY A 254 -5.34 -22.22 4.28
C GLY A 254 -4.55 -23.51 4.05
N ARG A 255 -3.33 -23.39 3.51
CA ARG A 255 -2.41 -24.52 3.33
C ARG A 255 -1.73 -24.91 4.65
N ASP A 256 -1.35 -23.94 5.47
CA ASP A 256 -0.83 -24.19 6.83
C ASP A 256 -1.88 -24.86 7.75
N PHE A 257 -3.16 -24.54 7.57
CA PHE A 257 -4.30 -25.05 8.35
C PHE A 257 -5.15 -26.09 7.60
N GLU A 258 -4.60 -26.75 6.58
CA GLU A 258 -5.35 -27.67 5.71
C GLU A 258 -6.10 -28.74 6.54
N GLY A 259 -5.44 -29.32 7.55
CA GLY A 259 -6.07 -30.29 8.44
C GLY A 259 -7.30 -29.74 9.16
N VAL A 260 -7.21 -28.54 9.74
CA VAL A 260 -8.35 -27.88 10.41
C VAL A 260 -9.48 -27.57 9.42
N ILE A 261 -9.13 -27.12 8.21
CA ILE A 261 -10.12 -26.77 7.18
C ILE A 261 -10.88 -28.01 6.71
N ILE A 262 -10.18 -29.12 6.48
CA ILE A 262 -10.80 -30.39 6.09
C ILE A 262 -11.65 -30.96 7.24
N ASP A 263 -11.10 -31.02 8.45
CA ASP A 263 -11.78 -31.59 9.61
C ASP A 263 -13.07 -30.84 10.00
N ARG A 264 -13.15 -29.55 9.67
CA ARG A 264 -14.31 -28.69 9.93
C ARG A 264 -15.21 -28.46 8.73
N ASP A 265 -14.99 -29.18 7.62
CA ASP A 265 -15.74 -29.06 6.37
C ASP A 265 -15.81 -27.61 5.83
N LEU A 266 -14.69 -26.90 5.93
CA LEU A 266 -14.58 -25.49 5.57
C LEU A 266 -14.11 -25.26 4.14
N SER A 267 -13.71 -26.29 3.40
CA SER A 267 -13.04 -26.18 2.09
C SER A 267 -13.80 -25.30 1.09
N THR A 268 -15.11 -25.50 0.98
CA THR A 268 -15.98 -24.71 0.08
C THR A 268 -16.07 -23.26 0.54
N SER A 269 -16.34 -23.02 1.83
CA SER A 269 -16.46 -21.68 2.40
C SER A 269 -15.14 -20.90 2.32
N TRP A 270 -14.02 -21.56 2.53
CA TRP A 270 -12.67 -21.01 2.38
C TRP A 270 -12.40 -20.58 0.94
N THR A 271 -12.69 -21.45 -0.02
CA THR A 271 -12.53 -21.15 -1.46
C THR A 271 -13.41 -19.98 -1.90
N ASN A 272 -14.66 -19.94 -1.44
CA ASN A 272 -15.58 -18.84 -1.73
C ASN A 272 -15.11 -17.50 -1.13
N MET A 273 -14.52 -17.54 0.07
CA MET A 273 -13.94 -16.38 0.74
C MET A 273 -12.71 -15.86 -0.03
N LEU A 274 -11.80 -16.75 -0.43
CA LEU A 274 -10.65 -16.39 -1.27
C LEU A 274 -11.09 -15.83 -2.62
N GLY A 275 -12.15 -16.35 -3.23
CA GLY A 275 -12.72 -15.84 -4.47
C GLY A 275 -13.20 -14.39 -4.35
N SER A 276 -13.90 -14.03 -3.27
CA SER A 276 -14.33 -12.65 -3.04
C SER A 276 -13.16 -11.70 -2.79
N LEU A 277 -12.16 -12.12 -2.01
CA LEU A 277 -10.95 -11.33 -1.79
C LEU A 277 -10.18 -11.11 -3.09
N ARG A 278 -10.05 -12.16 -3.91
CA ARG A 278 -9.41 -12.10 -5.22
C ARG A 278 -10.10 -11.09 -6.14
N GLN A 279 -11.42 -11.13 -6.23
CA GLN A 279 -12.21 -10.17 -7.02
C GLN A 279 -11.95 -8.73 -6.60
N ALA A 280 -11.74 -8.48 -5.30
CA ALA A 280 -11.42 -7.15 -4.81
C ALA A 280 -9.96 -6.75 -5.09
N ALA A 281 -9.03 -7.70 -4.93
CA ALA A 281 -7.60 -7.49 -5.10
C ALA A 281 -7.18 -7.27 -6.55
N GLU A 282 -7.86 -7.91 -7.51
CA GLU A 282 -7.60 -7.80 -8.96
C GLU A 282 -8.33 -6.61 -9.63
N LEU A 283 -9.05 -5.76 -8.88
CA LEU A 283 -9.70 -4.58 -9.47
C LEU A 283 -8.66 -3.59 -10.00
N ASP A 284 -8.55 -3.44 -11.32
CA ASP A 284 -7.57 -2.58 -11.99
C ASP A 284 -8.23 -1.51 -12.88
N PRO A 285 -8.81 -0.45 -12.30
CA PRO A 285 -9.37 0.64 -13.08
C PRO A 285 -8.26 1.57 -13.59
N LEU A 286 -8.33 1.98 -14.86
CA LEU A 286 -7.41 2.97 -15.45
C LEU A 286 -7.39 4.30 -14.69
N LEU A 287 -8.55 4.70 -14.17
CA LEU A 287 -8.73 5.84 -13.30
C LEU A 287 -9.74 5.45 -12.22
N VAL A 288 -9.40 5.71 -10.97
CA VAL A 288 -10.35 5.52 -9.88
C VAL A 288 -11.32 6.70 -9.88
N VAL A 289 -12.60 6.36 -9.83
CA VAL A 289 -13.70 7.33 -9.89
C VAL A 289 -14.76 6.93 -8.88
N ASN A 290 -15.30 7.95 -8.20
CA ASN A 290 -16.34 7.82 -7.19
C ASN A 290 -17.66 8.45 -7.64
N GLY A 291 -18.28 7.84 -8.65
CA GLY A 291 -19.66 8.17 -8.99
C GLY A 291 -20.61 7.93 -7.81
N ALA A 292 -21.79 8.54 -7.87
CA ALA A 292 -22.87 8.18 -6.96
C ALA A 292 -23.16 6.68 -7.10
N PRO A 293 -23.41 5.92 -6.01
CA PRO A 293 -23.70 4.49 -6.08
C PRO A 293 -24.90 4.14 -6.97
N ASP A 294 -25.86 5.06 -7.10
CA ASP A 294 -27.05 5.00 -7.97
C ASP A 294 -26.91 5.84 -9.25
N GLY A 295 -25.70 6.30 -9.56
CA GLY A 295 -25.41 7.15 -10.71
C GLY A 295 -25.56 6.40 -12.04
N ALA A 296 -26.16 7.09 -13.03
CA ALA A 296 -26.44 6.48 -14.33
C ALA A 296 -25.24 6.42 -15.30
N VAL A 297 -24.20 7.24 -15.09
CA VAL A 297 -23.14 7.47 -16.08
C VAL A 297 -21.74 7.21 -15.53
N ILE A 298 -21.48 7.55 -14.28
CA ILE A 298 -20.15 7.48 -13.68
C ILE A 298 -20.12 6.28 -12.72
N PRO A 299 -19.22 5.30 -12.92
CA PRO A 299 -19.10 4.16 -12.02
C PRO A 299 -18.56 4.57 -10.64
N SER A 300 -18.92 3.80 -9.62
CA SER A 300 -18.29 3.88 -8.30
C SER A 300 -17.37 2.68 -8.07
N HIS A 301 -16.08 2.89 -8.30
CA HIS A 301 -15.07 1.86 -8.06
C HIS A 301 -14.93 1.55 -6.57
N LEU A 302 -15.06 2.59 -5.74
CA LEU A 302 -15.02 2.46 -4.29
C LEU A 302 -16.21 1.64 -3.76
N ALA A 303 -17.41 1.81 -4.32
CA ALA A 303 -18.55 0.94 -4.00
C ALA A 303 -18.34 -0.51 -4.45
N SER A 304 -17.74 -0.71 -5.63
CA SER A 304 -17.42 -2.05 -6.15
C SER A 304 -16.42 -2.78 -5.24
N LEU A 305 -15.34 -2.10 -4.83
CA LEU A 305 -14.35 -2.62 -3.88
C LEU A 305 -15.00 -2.91 -2.52
N GLY A 306 -15.83 -1.99 -2.03
CA GLY A 306 -16.58 -2.12 -0.78
C GLY A 306 -17.53 -3.33 -0.77
N PHE A 307 -18.20 -3.60 -1.90
CA PHE A 307 -19.06 -4.77 -2.05
C PHE A 307 -18.28 -6.08 -1.88
N TYR A 308 -17.17 -6.25 -2.61
CA TYR A 308 -16.36 -7.47 -2.50
C TYR A 308 -15.73 -7.63 -1.11
N LEU A 309 -15.28 -6.53 -0.49
CA LEU A 309 -14.80 -6.51 0.89
C LEU A 309 -15.89 -7.01 1.85
N LEU A 310 -17.11 -6.46 1.78
CA LEU A 310 -18.21 -6.86 2.64
C LEU A 310 -18.59 -8.33 2.45
N ARG A 311 -18.56 -8.82 1.21
CA ARG A 311 -18.78 -10.24 0.88
C ARG A 311 -17.73 -11.13 1.54
N ALA A 312 -16.44 -10.81 1.35
CA ALA A 312 -15.34 -11.55 1.97
C ALA A 312 -15.42 -11.54 3.50
N ARG A 313 -15.72 -10.38 4.11
CA ARG A 313 -15.90 -10.23 5.57
C ARG A 313 -17.06 -11.08 6.09
N THR A 314 -18.16 -11.16 5.35
CA THR A 314 -19.31 -11.99 5.73
C THR A 314 -18.96 -13.47 5.70
N GLN A 315 -18.25 -13.92 4.66
CA GLN A 315 -17.78 -15.31 4.54
C GLN A 315 -16.74 -15.66 5.62
N LEU A 316 -15.85 -14.73 6.00
CA LEU A 316 -14.94 -14.92 7.13
C LEU A 316 -15.70 -15.12 8.45
N ARG A 317 -16.76 -14.35 8.70
CA ARG A 317 -17.62 -14.52 9.89
C ARG A 317 -18.31 -15.88 9.91
N GLU A 318 -18.78 -16.35 8.76
CA GLU A 318 -19.37 -17.69 8.64
C GLU A 318 -18.36 -18.78 9.01
N ILE A 319 -17.14 -18.71 8.45
CA ILE A 319 -16.03 -19.63 8.78
C ILE A 319 -15.72 -19.59 10.29
N ILE A 320 -15.61 -18.40 10.88
CA ILE A 320 -15.38 -18.20 12.32
C ILE A 320 -16.47 -18.89 13.15
N ASN A 321 -17.73 -18.74 12.76
CA ASN A 321 -18.87 -19.34 13.46
C ASN A 321 -18.87 -20.88 13.37
N ILE A 322 -18.43 -21.44 12.24
CA ILE A 322 -18.29 -22.90 12.07
C ILE A 322 -17.15 -23.42 12.95
N LEU A 323 -16.00 -22.74 12.99
CA LEU A 323 -14.86 -23.09 13.86
C LEU A 323 -15.22 -23.08 15.36
N GLN A 324 -16.29 -22.38 15.73
CA GLN A 324 -16.79 -22.22 17.10
C GLN A 324 -17.61 -23.42 17.58
N LYS A 325 -18.11 -24.24 16.65
CA LYS A 325 -18.96 -25.42 16.92
C LYS A 325 -18.12 -26.69 17.06
#